data_AF-A0A930EXE3-F1
#
_entry.id   AF-A0A930EXE3-F1
#
_cell.length_a   1.000
_cell.length_b   1.000
_cell.length_c   1.000
_cell.angle_alpha   90.00
_cell.angle_beta   90.00
_cell.angle_gamma   90.00
#
_symmetry.space_group_name_H-M   'P 1'
#
loop_
_entity.id
_entity.type
_entity.pdbx_description
1 polymer ?
#
loop_
_entity_poly.entity_id
_entity_poly.type
_entity_poly.pdbx_seq_one_letter_code
_entity_poly.pdbx_strand_id
1 'polypeptide(L)'
;MLETFYLRILFEEDFIIVNYPSNTSCHLSKFTPKTTMLSPIQYVDRTTIYQPEIINEYTLTVDEPEHISQYEKRSVIFSIGPAITMSLASMSGASISMYRGYMNGRDILDMLPMILLPSVMLLSTIIWNPLQQLHEKKENQKKIHIRKIEYEAYLEQLKSNIDSIHQSYLNSVKKLYVNDKQLLQQLYPKYIYLPIGYAKGAIKFVFEKSFQFQKNDCAFQQHFNDIVNYARSLDAPYFLKLQSGDHIVLHQLNEFTFDVLRYISISYRPQDVLIACLIDTNDFIQFSWLKKIPHIYHSGSRCISSSIQNLQAKTQNFMGIKVLFNFTKQYLSEFKEWITFDTIDHYHMTHLLSRKGDEVTVLDNEQKTVHRCKDFYKFIKVDIQQTLFPKYHHTINNNYSFFSMYDVDTIEELNISERWCHSDITKSMQIRLGKDAYHQPIYFDLHECKDGPHGLIAGTTGSGKSELITTLLLSLAISFSPKDLQIVLIDFKGGGAGSVLC
;
A
#
# COMPACT_ATOMS: atom_id res chain seq x y z
N MET A 1 30.80 -41.74 32.09
CA MET A 1 29.62 -41.51 32.94
C MET A 1 30.08 -41.06 34.31
N LEU A 2 29.99 -39.75 34.57
CA LEU A 2 29.92 -39.10 35.89
C LEU A 2 29.28 -37.74 35.59
N GLU A 3 27.96 -37.76 35.42
CA GLU A 3 27.13 -36.55 35.27
C GLU A 3 27.21 -35.76 36.57
N THR A 4 27.83 -34.59 36.51
CA THR A 4 27.75 -33.62 37.58
C THR A 4 26.62 -32.65 37.26
N PHE A 5 25.43 -32.94 37.80
CA PHE A 5 24.26 -32.06 37.81
C PHE A 5 24.51 -30.87 38.75
N TYR A 6 25.18 -29.83 38.28
CA TYR A 6 25.36 -28.61 39.06
C TYR A 6 24.15 -27.69 38.89
N LEU A 7 23.31 -27.62 39.92
CA LEU A 7 22.37 -26.52 40.13
C LEU A 7 23.15 -25.20 40.10
N ARG A 8 22.88 -24.33 39.12
CA ARG A 8 23.40 -22.97 39.08
C ARG A 8 22.29 -22.00 39.44
N ILE A 9 22.51 -21.28 40.53
CA ILE A 9 21.69 -20.14 40.96
C ILE A 9 22.56 -18.89 40.77
N LEU A 10 22.12 -18.00 39.90
CA LEU A 10 22.69 -16.67 39.70
C LEU A 10 21.79 -15.65 40.38
N PHE A 11 22.38 -14.86 41.28
CA PHE A 11 21.73 -13.73 41.92
C PHE A 11 22.11 -12.47 41.17
N GLU A 12 21.11 -11.82 40.56
CA GLU A 12 21.20 -10.45 40.06
C GLU A 12 20.34 -9.55 40.95
N GLU A 13 20.57 -8.23 40.93
CA GLU A 13 19.97 -7.30 41.90
C GLU A 13 18.43 -7.37 41.95
N ASP A 14 17.76 -7.64 40.82
CA ASP A 14 16.30 -7.63 40.69
C ASP A 14 15.66 -8.99 40.38
N PHE A 15 16.44 -10.03 40.10
CA PHE A 15 15.89 -11.37 39.81
C PHE A 15 16.90 -12.50 40.02
N ILE A 16 16.37 -13.71 40.19
CA ILE A 16 17.15 -14.93 40.36
C ILE A 16 16.99 -15.80 39.11
N ILE A 17 18.11 -16.19 38.51
CA ILE A 17 18.12 -17.18 37.42
C ILE A 17 18.55 -18.53 37.99
N VAL A 18 17.72 -19.55 37.80
CA VAL A 18 18.02 -20.94 38.18
C VAL A 18 18.02 -21.81 36.93
N ASN A 19 19.13 -22.49 36.66
CA ASN A 19 19.16 -23.52 35.62
C ASN A 19 18.50 -24.80 36.15
N TYR A 20 17.40 -25.20 35.52
CA TYR A 20 16.54 -26.29 35.98
C TYR A 20 16.79 -27.57 35.16
N PRO A 21 17.28 -28.67 35.77
CA PRO A 21 17.28 -29.96 35.11
C PRO A 21 15.84 -30.47 35.03
N SER A 22 15.45 -30.98 33.85
CA SER A 22 14.09 -31.23 33.36
C SER A 22 13.12 -32.03 34.27
N ASN A 23 13.55 -32.56 35.41
CA ASN A 23 12.79 -33.47 36.27
C ASN A 23 12.60 -33.05 37.75
N THR A 24 12.75 -31.78 38.16
CA THR A 24 12.77 -31.43 39.61
C THR A 24 11.91 -30.23 40.05
N SER A 25 10.62 -30.37 40.39
CA SER A 25 9.75 -29.21 40.69
C SER A 25 10.25 -28.31 41.84
N CYS A 26 10.51 -27.03 41.55
CA CYS A 26 10.86 -26.03 42.55
C CYS A 26 9.63 -25.18 42.87
N HIS A 27 9.06 -25.35 44.06
CA HIS A 27 7.99 -24.50 44.58
C HIS A 27 8.58 -23.41 45.49
N LEU A 28 8.66 -22.18 44.97
CA LEU A 28 8.98 -20.99 45.77
C LEU A 28 7.72 -20.56 46.55
N SER A 29 7.37 -21.30 47.61
CA SER A 29 6.14 -21.13 48.39
C SER A 29 5.96 -19.75 49.06
N LYS A 30 7.02 -18.94 49.15
CA LYS A 30 6.98 -17.58 49.69
C LYS A 30 7.05 -16.48 48.63
N PHE A 31 7.27 -16.81 47.36
CA PHE A 31 7.22 -15.85 46.27
C PHE A 31 5.81 -15.86 45.66
N THR A 32 4.96 -14.97 46.14
CA THR A 32 3.76 -14.59 45.39
C THR A 32 4.22 -13.60 44.32
N PRO A 33 4.29 -13.97 43.02
CA PRO A 33 4.60 -13.02 41.99
C PRO A 33 3.52 -11.94 42.06
N LYS A 34 3.90 -10.74 42.52
CA LYS A 34 3.10 -9.56 42.20
C LYS A 34 3.20 -9.46 40.69
N THR A 35 2.19 -9.92 39.97
CA THR A 35 1.99 -9.55 38.57
C THR A 35 2.04 -8.04 38.55
N THR A 36 3.19 -7.51 38.15
CA THR A 36 3.34 -6.09 37.92
C THR A 36 2.52 -5.84 36.67
N MET A 37 1.23 -5.57 36.88
CA MET A 37 0.40 -4.94 35.87
C MET A 37 1.10 -3.62 35.60
N LEU A 38 1.89 -3.58 34.52
CA LEU A 38 2.47 -2.36 34.02
C LEU A 38 1.30 -1.37 33.94
N SER A 39 1.49 -0.18 34.50
CA SER A 39 0.49 0.87 34.39
C SER A 39 0.11 1.00 32.91
N PRO A 40 -1.20 1.10 32.59
CA PRO A 40 -1.61 1.29 31.22
C PRO A 40 -0.84 2.48 30.67
N ILE A 41 -0.26 2.32 29.49
CA ILE A 41 0.46 3.38 28.80
C ILE A 41 -0.49 4.58 28.74
N GLN A 42 -0.12 5.69 29.39
CA GLN A 42 -0.91 6.91 29.30
C GLN A 42 -0.81 7.42 27.88
N TYR A 43 -1.87 7.21 27.12
CA TYR A 43 -1.97 7.71 25.76
C TYR A 43 -2.27 9.21 25.82
N VAL A 44 -1.47 9.98 25.08
CA VAL A 44 -1.80 11.38 24.83
C VAL A 44 -2.94 11.42 23.83
N ASP A 45 -4.07 12.00 24.20
CA ASP A 45 -5.18 12.22 23.27
C ASP A 45 -4.72 13.12 22.13
N ARG A 46 -4.68 12.55 20.92
CA ARG A 46 -4.43 13.29 19.67
C ARG A 46 -5.74 13.51 18.95
N THR A 47 -5.88 14.70 18.36
CA THR A 47 -7.05 15.04 17.54
C THR A 47 -7.17 14.07 16.38
N THR A 48 -8.38 13.56 16.11
CA THR A 48 -8.63 12.60 15.03
C THR A 48 -9.16 13.24 13.77
N ILE A 49 -8.81 12.65 12.62
CA ILE A 49 -9.34 13.03 11.32
C ILE A 49 -10.22 11.90 10.79
N TYR A 50 -11.39 12.26 10.25
CA TYR A 50 -12.26 11.33 9.54
C TYR A 50 -11.63 10.89 8.22
N GLN A 51 -11.60 9.58 7.97
CA GLN A 51 -11.03 9.01 6.75
C GLN A 51 -12.00 9.10 5.57
N PRO A 52 -11.53 9.47 4.36
CA PRO A 52 -12.34 9.31 3.16
C PRO A 52 -12.52 7.83 2.82
N GLU A 53 -13.67 7.50 2.24
CA GLU A 53 -13.90 6.18 1.65
C GLU A 53 -13.23 6.10 0.29
N ILE A 54 -12.37 5.09 0.09
CA ILE A 54 -11.73 4.85 -1.20
C ILE A 54 -12.57 3.84 -1.97
N ILE A 55 -13.05 4.26 -3.14
CA ILE A 55 -13.72 3.39 -4.10
C ILE A 55 -12.68 2.95 -5.13
N ASN A 56 -12.44 1.64 -5.22
CA ASN A 56 -11.47 1.04 -6.14
C ASN A 56 -12.11 0.53 -7.44
N GLU A 57 -13.45 0.48 -7.52
CA GLU A 57 -14.19 -0.04 -8.67
C GLU A 57 -15.27 0.96 -9.10
N TYR A 58 -15.25 1.33 -10.39
CA TYR A 58 -16.22 2.26 -10.98
C TYR A 58 -16.86 1.62 -12.19
N THR A 59 -18.19 1.59 -12.17
CA THR A 59 -18.99 1.12 -13.30
C THR A 59 -19.36 2.30 -14.19
N LEU A 60 -19.01 2.21 -15.47
CA LEU A 60 -19.33 3.19 -16.51
C LEU A 60 -20.27 2.55 -17.52
N THR A 61 -21.49 3.08 -17.62
CA THR A 61 -22.46 2.67 -18.64
C THR A 61 -22.10 3.29 -19.97
N VAL A 62 -22.00 2.45 -21.00
CA VAL A 62 -21.70 2.89 -22.38
C VAL A 62 -22.97 2.83 -23.21
N ASP A 63 -23.30 3.95 -23.85
CA ASP A 63 -24.50 4.09 -24.67
C ASP A 63 -24.25 3.68 -26.12
N GLU A 64 -25.30 3.14 -26.74
CA GLU A 64 -25.27 2.72 -28.14
C GLU A 64 -25.30 3.95 -29.07
N PRO A 65 -24.45 4.00 -30.12
CA PRO A 65 -24.55 5.06 -31.11
C PRO A 65 -25.90 4.99 -31.82
N GLU A 66 -26.53 6.13 -32.09
CA GLU A 66 -27.84 6.20 -32.74
C GLU A 66 -27.91 5.33 -34.01
N HIS A 67 -28.96 4.53 -34.14
CA HIS A 67 -29.14 3.72 -35.35
C HIS A 67 -29.70 4.56 -36.48
N ILE A 68 -28.86 4.90 -37.46
CA ILE A 68 -29.35 5.42 -38.74
C ILE A 68 -29.78 4.21 -39.55
N SER A 69 -31.09 4.09 -39.81
CA SER A 69 -31.62 3.10 -40.75
C SER A 69 -30.86 3.22 -42.06
N GLN A 70 -30.19 2.15 -42.46
CA GLN A 70 -29.45 2.15 -43.72
C GLN A 70 -30.46 2.43 -44.82
N TYR A 71 -30.22 3.49 -45.58
CA TYR A 71 -30.90 3.70 -46.84
C TYR A 71 -30.49 2.55 -47.75
N GLU A 72 -31.29 1.48 -47.75
CA GLU A 72 -31.18 0.47 -48.79
C GLU A 72 -31.28 1.22 -50.10
N LYS A 73 -30.21 1.18 -50.90
CA LYS A 73 -30.21 1.73 -52.24
C LYS A 73 -31.34 1.05 -53.00
N ARG A 74 -32.52 1.66 -53.00
CA ARG A 74 -33.61 1.23 -53.86
C ARG A 74 -33.06 1.32 -55.27
N SER A 75 -32.98 0.18 -55.95
CA SER A 75 -32.56 0.19 -57.35
C SER A 75 -33.46 1.18 -58.08
N VAL A 76 -32.84 2.06 -58.87
CA VAL A 76 -33.54 3.10 -59.64
C VAL A 76 -34.66 2.47 -60.49
N ILE A 77 -34.44 1.23 -60.93
CA ILE A 77 -35.39 0.43 -61.70
C ILE A 77 -36.62 0.07 -60.86
N PHE A 78 -36.47 -0.27 -59.58
CA PHE A 78 -37.60 -0.61 -58.70
C PHE A 78 -38.36 0.62 -58.20
N SER A 79 -37.71 1.78 -58.12
CA SER A 79 -38.39 3.04 -57.74
C SER A 79 -39.14 3.70 -58.90
N ILE A 80 -38.62 3.61 -60.12
CA ILE A 80 -39.18 4.31 -61.29
C ILE A 80 -39.96 3.33 -62.21
N GLY A 81 -39.68 2.03 -62.15
CA GLY A 81 -40.24 0.99 -63.03
C GLY A 81 -41.77 0.95 -63.11
N PRO A 82 -42.53 1.00 -62.00
CA PRO A 82 -43.99 1.06 -62.05
C PRO A 82 -44.51 2.32 -62.74
N ALA A 83 -43.91 3.48 -62.44
CA ALA A 83 -44.32 4.77 -63.02
C ALA A 83 -44.01 4.83 -64.52
N ILE A 84 -42.84 4.32 -64.94
CA ILE A 84 -42.46 4.18 -66.36
C ILE A 84 -43.43 3.22 -67.06
N THR A 85 -43.68 2.04 -66.50
CA THR A 85 -44.59 1.03 -67.09
C THR A 85 -46.00 1.59 -67.27
N MET A 86 -46.53 2.30 -66.26
CA MET A 86 -47.84 2.96 -66.36
C MET A 86 -47.84 4.08 -67.40
N SER A 87 -46.81 4.94 -67.42
CA SER A 87 -46.72 6.03 -68.41
C SER A 87 -46.65 5.50 -69.85
N LEU A 88 -45.90 4.41 -70.08
CA LEU A 88 -45.79 3.73 -71.38
C LEU A 88 -47.12 3.07 -71.78
N ALA A 89 -47.82 2.41 -70.85
CA ALA A 89 -49.13 1.82 -71.10
C ALA A 89 -50.21 2.88 -71.38
N SER A 90 -50.17 4.01 -70.68
CA SER A 90 -51.06 5.15 -70.94
C SER A 90 -50.73 5.85 -72.26
N MET A 91 -49.45 5.98 -72.62
CA MET A 91 -49.04 6.49 -73.94
C MET A 91 -49.52 5.60 -75.08
N SER A 92 -49.39 4.28 -74.95
CA SER A 92 -49.86 3.35 -75.99
C SER A 92 -51.39 3.37 -76.10
N GLY A 93 -52.11 3.36 -74.98
CA GLY A 93 -53.57 3.50 -74.94
C GLY A 93 -54.06 4.84 -75.53
N ALA A 94 -53.38 5.94 -75.21
CA ALA A 94 -53.66 7.26 -75.76
C ALA A 94 -53.42 7.31 -77.28
N SER A 95 -52.34 6.69 -77.75
CA SER A 95 -52.00 6.61 -79.19
C SER A 95 -53.09 5.86 -79.97
N ILE A 96 -53.60 4.75 -79.43
CA ILE A 96 -54.69 3.97 -80.05
C ILE A 96 -56.02 4.76 -80.01
N SER A 97 -56.32 5.41 -78.89
CA SER A 97 -57.53 6.24 -78.73
C SER A 97 -57.53 7.45 -79.67
N MET A 98 -56.37 8.08 -79.86
CA MET A 98 -56.19 9.17 -80.80
C MET A 98 -56.31 8.70 -82.26
N TYR A 99 -55.74 7.55 -82.60
CA TYR A 99 -55.91 6.93 -83.92
C TYR A 99 -57.38 6.63 -84.24
N ARG A 100 -58.12 6.07 -83.28
CA ARG A 100 -59.57 5.84 -83.42
C ARG A 100 -60.37 7.15 -83.48
N GLY A 101 -59.99 8.15 -82.67
CA GLY A 101 -60.61 9.47 -82.67
C GLY A 101 -60.45 10.18 -84.02
N TYR A 102 -59.27 10.07 -84.62
CA TYR A 102 -58.97 10.61 -85.94
C TYR A 102 -59.80 9.94 -87.03
N MET A 103 -59.90 8.60 -87.01
CA MET A 103 -60.75 7.85 -87.94
C MET A 103 -62.26 8.15 -87.77
N ASN A 104 -62.68 8.61 -86.60
CA ASN A 104 -64.06 9.00 -86.30
C ASN A 104 -64.36 10.50 -86.53
N GLY A 105 -63.42 11.28 -87.08
CA GLY A 105 -63.64 12.68 -87.47
C GLY A 105 -63.69 13.69 -86.32
N ARG A 106 -63.10 13.40 -85.17
CA ARG A 106 -62.96 14.36 -84.06
C ARG A 106 -61.84 15.37 -84.36
N ASP A 107 -62.02 16.61 -83.90
CA ASP A 107 -61.02 17.67 -84.04
C ASP A 107 -59.74 17.37 -83.22
N ILE A 108 -58.59 17.78 -83.77
CA ILE A 108 -57.26 17.54 -83.19
C ILE A 108 -57.11 18.23 -81.82
N LEU A 109 -57.76 19.38 -81.64
CA LEU A 109 -57.75 20.14 -80.38
C LEU A 109 -58.41 19.38 -79.23
N ASP A 110 -59.44 18.57 -79.52
CA ASP A 110 -60.13 17.77 -78.51
C ASP A 110 -59.35 16.50 -78.10
N MET A 111 -58.30 16.15 -78.85
CA MET A 111 -57.43 14.99 -78.61
C MET A 111 -56.11 15.34 -77.93
N LEU A 112 -55.71 16.62 -77.94
CA LEU A 112 -54.47 17.12 -77.32
C LEU A 112 -54.27 16.65 -75.86
N PRO A 113 -55.29 16.64 -74.98
CA PRO A 113 -55.15 16.18 -73.61
C PRO A 113 -54.76 14.70 -73.49
N MET A 114 -55.13 13.84 -74.45
CA MET A 114 -54.83 12.40 -74.39
C MET A 114 -53.33 12.10 -74.52
N ILE A 115 -52.56 12.94 -75.23
CA ILE A 115 -51.09 12.82 -75.35
C ILE A 115 -50.37 13.66 -74.29
N LEU A 116 -50.89 14.85 -73.99
CA LEU A 116 -50.26 15.76 -73.02
C LEU A 116 -50.21 15.17 -71.62
N LEU A 117 -51.27 14.48 -71.17
CA LEU A 117 -51.31 13.96 -69.80
C LEU A 117 -50.26 12.86 -69.53
N PRO A 118 -50.13 11.80 -70.36
CA PRO A 118 -49.08 10.79 -70.18
C PRO A 118 -47.66 11.34 -70.33
N SER A 119 -47.44 12.30 -71.23
CA SER A 119 -46.13 12.91 -71.47
C SER A 119 -45.68 13.79 -70.30
N VAL A 120 -46.58 14.58 -69.71
CA VAL A 120 -46.31 15.36 -68.49
C VAL A 120 -46.05 14.45 -67.30
N MET A 121 -46.80 13.35 -67.15
CA MET A 121 -46.55 12.36 -66.10
C MET A 121 -45.17 11.71 -66.26
N LEU A 122 -44.79 11.31 -67.47
CA LEU A 122 -43.47 10.73 -67.75
C LEU A 122 -42.35 11.73 -67.43
N LEU A 123 -42.47 12.99 -67.89
CA LEU A 123 -41.51 14.06 -67.57
C LEU A 123 -41.40 14.30 -66.05
N SER A 124 -42.53 14.35 -65.34
CA SER A 124 -42.53 14.57 -63.89
C SER A 124 -41.80 13.45 -63.13
N THR A 125 -41.97 12.19 -63.55
CA THR A 125 -41.34 11.02 -62.91
C THR A 125 -39.85 10.93 -63.21
N ILE A 126 -39.41 11.35 -64.40
CA ILE A 126 -37.99 11.45 -64.77
C ILE A 126 -37.28 12.55 -63.99
N ILE A 127 -37.95 13.68 -63.72
CA ILE A 127 -37.33 14.83 -63.06
C ILE A 127 -37.35 14.69 -61.53
N TRP A 128 -38.48 14.30 -60.95
CA TRP A 128 -38.67 14.37 -59.50
C TRP A 128 -37.97 13.23 -58.75
N ASN A 129 -37.95 12.01 -59.28
CA ASN A 129 -37.33 10.86 -58.61
C ASN A 129 -35.81 11.00 -58.42
N PRO A 130 -35.02 11.41 -59.42
CA PRO A 130 -33.58 11.67 -59.23
C PRO A 130 -33.33 12.84 -58.28
N LEU A 131 -34.14 13.90 -58.36
CA LEU A 131 -34.04 15.06 -57.48
C LEU A 131 -34.25 14.67 -56.01
N GLN A 132 -35.29 13.87 -55.75
CA GLN A 132 -35.60 13.34 -54.42
C GLN A 132 -34.47 12.45 -53.89
N GLN A 133 -33.91 11.56 -54.70
CA GLN A 133 -32.78 10.71 -54.29
C GLN A 133 -31.50 11.52 -53.99
N LEU A 134 -31.23 12.58 -54.75
CA LEU A 134 -30.09 13.45 -54.49
C LEU A 134 -30.25 14.21 -53.17
N HIS A 135 -31.48 14.67 -52.87
CA HIS A 135 -31.79 15.31 -51.60
C HIS A 135 -31.66 14.33 -50.43
N GLU A 136 -32.31 13.17 -50.51
CA GLU A 136 -32.24 12.09 -49.50
C GLU A 136 -30.80 11.64 -49.25
N LYS A 137 -29.98 11.48 -50.31
CA LYS A 137 -28.57 11.14 -50.17
C LYS A 137 -27.78 12.23 -49.43
N LYS A 138 -28.00 13.51 -49.75
CA LYS A 138 -27.33 14.63 -49.07
C LYS A 138 -27.74 14.72 -47.60
N GLU A 139 -29.03 14.58 -47.29
CA GLU A 139 -29.51 14.59 -45.90
C GLU A 139 -28.96 13.41 -45.10
N ASN A 140 -28.92 12.20 -45.68
CA ASN A 140 -28.36 11.03 -45.01
C ASN A 140 -26.85 11.19 -44.75
N GLN A 141 -26.10 11.76 -45.69
CA GLN A 141 -24.68 12.08 -45.47
C GLN A 141 -24.49 13.07 -44.32
N LYS A 142 -25.34 14.10 -44.23
CA LYS A 142 -25.32 15.04 -43.10
C LYS A 142 -25.62 14.33 -41.78
N LYS A 143 -26.67 13.49 -41.72
CA LYS A 143 -27.02 12.71 -40.52
C LYS A 143 -25.90 11.77 -40.08
N ILE A 144 -25.25 11.06 -41.02
CA ILE A 144 -24.11 10.18 -40.72
C ILE A 144 -22.94 10.99 -40.17
N HIS A 145 -22.67 12.17 -40.75
CA HIS A 145 -21.60 13.04 -40.27
C HIS A 145 -21.88 13.59 -38.86
N ILE A 146 -23.10 14.02 -38.60
CA ILE A 146 -23.56 14.50 -37.28
C ILE A 146 -23.47 13.38 -36.25
N ARG A 147 -24.01 12.18 -36.54
CA ARG A 147 -23.87 10.98 -35.70
C ARG A 147 -22.42 10.71 -35.33
N LYS A 148 -21.52 10.83 -36.30
CA LYS A 148 -20.10 10.62 -36.07
C LYS A 148 -19.52 11.65 -35.10
N ILE A 149 -19.80 12.93 -35.33
CA ILE A 149 -19.33 14.02 -34.46
C ILE A 149 -19.89 13.85 -33.04
N GLU A 150 -21.19 13.59 -32.90
CA GLU A 150 -21.85 13.45 -31.60
C GLU A 150 -21.32 12.25 -30.81
N TYR A 151 -21.15 11.10 -31.47
CA TYR A 151 -20.63 9.92 -30.79
C TYR A 151 -19.14 10.04 -30.47
N GLU A 152 -18.34 10.68 -31.33
CA GLU A 152 -16.93 11.00 -31.01
C GLU A 152 -16.84 11.96 -29.82
N ALA A 153 -17.70 12.97 -29.75
CA ALA A 153 -17.77 13.88 -28.60
C ALA A 153 -18.20 13.15 -27.32
N TYR A 154 -19.15 12.22 -27.40
CA TYR A 154 -19.54 11.36 -26.28
C TYR A 154 -18.37 10.51 -25.77
N LEU A 155 -17.61 9.88 -26.67
CA LEU A 155 -16.43 9.10 -26.31
C LEU A 155 -15.35 9.96 -25.63
N GLU A 156 -15.13 11.18 -26.10
CA GLU A 156 -14.23 12.14 -25.44
C GLU A 156 -14.76 12.59 -24.07
N GLN A 157 -16.07 12.79 -23.93
CA GLN A 157 -16.69 13.07 -22.63
C GLN A 157 -16.50 11.88 -21.66
N LEU A 158 -16.62 10.65 -22.16
CA LEU A 158 -16.39 9.43 -21.38
C LEU A 158 -14.94 9.35 -20.89
N LYS A 159 -13.98 9.69 -21.75
CA LYS A 159 -12.57 9.81 -21.39
C LYS A 159 -12.33 10.91 -20.34
N SER A 160 -12.92 12.09 -20.51
CA SER A 160 -12.85 13.17 -19.51
C SER A 160 -13.47 12.76 -18.17
N ASN A 161 -14.52 11.94 -18.18
CA ASN A 161 -15.12 11.39 -16.97
C ASN A 161 -14.12 10.46 -16.25
N ILE A 162 -13.45 9.56 -16.98
CA ILE A 162 -12.38 8.71 -16.44
C ILE A 162 -11.28 9.55 -15.78
N ASP A 163 -10.84 10.63 -16.45
CA ASP A 163 -9.84 11.55 -15.89
C ASP A 163 -10.33 12.23 -14.60
N SER A 164 -11.60 12.64 -14.56
CA SER A 164 -12.20 13.24 -13.37
C SER A 164 -12.27 12.26 -12.19
N ILE A 165 -12.62 11.00 -12.46
CA ILE A 165 -12.64 9.91 -11.48
C ILE A 165 -11.23 9.64 -10.95
N HIS A 166 -10.24 9.57 -11.86
CA HIS A 166 -8.84 9.38 -11.50
C HIS A 166 -8.33 10.52 -10.60
N GLN A 167 -8.61 11.79 -10.93
CA GLN A 167 -8.23 12.92 -10.09
C GLN A 167 -8.95 12.93 -8.74
N SER A 168 -10.24 12.60 -8.72
CA SER A 168 -11.01 12.46 -7.47
C SER A 168 -10.41 11.39 -6.56
N TYR A 169 -10.07 10.22 -7.13
CA TYR A 169 -9.38 9.14 -6.44
C TYR A 169 -8.04 9.62 -5.84
N LEU A 170 -7.19 10.27 -6.65
CA LEU A 170 -5.92 10.81 -6.19
C LEU A 170 -6.09 11.82 -5.03
N ASN A 171 -7.12 12.66 -5.08
CA ASN A 171 -7.39 13.64 -4.03
C ASN A 171 -7.90 12.99 -2.74
N SER A 172 -8.70 11.92 -2.83
CA SER A 172 -9.12 11.13 -1.66
C SER A 172 -7.93 10.42 -1.03
N VAL A 173 -7.09 9.77 -1.84
CA VAL A 173 -5.89 9.09 -1.37
C VAL A 173 -4.90 10.05 -0.72
N LYS A 174 -4.71 11.25 -1.26
CA LYS A 174 -3.81 12.27 -0.66
C LYS A 174 -4.15 12.60 0.79
N LYS A 175 -5.41 12.43 1.22
CA LYS A 175 -5.83 12.67 2.62
C LYS A 175 -5.39 11.54 3.56
N LEU A 176 -5.05 10.38 3.03
CA LEU A 176 -4.54 9.24 3.80
C LEU A 176 -3.01 9.24 3.93
N TYR A 177 -2.32 10.11 3.18
CA TYR A 177 -0.86 10.22 3.27
C TYR A 177 -0.41 10.89 4.57
N VAL A 178 0.39 10.14 5.33
CA VAL A 178 1.06 10.64 6.54
C VAL A 178 2.01 11.77 6.16
N ASN A 179 1.74 12.95 6.73
CA ASN A 179 2.57 14.15 6.62
C ASN A 179 2.85 14.72 8.02
N ASP A 180 3.71 15.74 8.14
CA ASP A 180 4.16 16.25 9.44
C ASP A 180 2.99 16.77 10.30
N LYS A 181 1.93 17.29 9.65
CA LYS A 181 0.71 17.74 10.35
C LYS A 181 -0.13 16.57 10.86
N GLN A 182 -0.17 15.45 10.14
CA GLN A 182 -0.83 14.21 10.57
C GLN A 182 -0.07 13.45 11.67
N LEU A 183 1.22 13.70 11.90
CA LEU A 183 1.87 13.18 13.12
C LEU A 183 1.17 13.69 14.40
N LEU A 184 0.68 14.93 14.33
CA LEU A 184 -0.10 15.57 15.39
C LEU A 184 -1.58 15.15 15.36
N GLN A 185 -2.07 14.56 14.25
CA GLN A 185 -3.47 14.22 14.02
C GLN A 185 -3.64 12.80 13.44
N GLN A 186 -4.15 11.86 14.22
CA GLN A 186 -4.25 10.45 13.81
C GLN A 186 -5.56 10.14 13.08
N LEU A 187 -5.56 9.13 12.20
CA LEU A 187 -6.76 8.73 11.47
C LEU A 187 -7.70 7.92 12.37
N TYR A 188 -8.99 8.24 12.34
CA TYR A 188 -10.02 7.40 12.96
C TYR A 188 -10.37 6.24 12.00
N PRO A 189 -10.13 4.97 12.37
CA PRO A 189 -10.25 3.87 11.44
C PRO A 189 -11.69 3.41 11.25
N LYS A 190 -12.22 3.52 10.03
CA LYS A 190 -13.31 2.63 9.55
C LYS A 190 -12.72 1.33 9.01
N TYR A 191 -11.55 1.45 8.37
CA TYR A 191 -10.70 0.38 7.83
C TYR A 191 -9.24 0.80 7.97
N ILE A 192 -8.31 -0.14 7.92
CA ILE A 192 -6.89 0.18 7.77
C ILE A 192 -6.57 0.19 6.27
N TYR A 193 -6.34 1.38 5.72
CA TYR A 193 -5.83 1.54 4.35
C TYR A 193 -4.31 1.48 4.38
N LEU A 194 -3.77 0.34 3.94
CA LEU A 194 -2.33 0.10 3.85
C LEU A 194 -1.82 0.45 2.45
N PRO A 195 -0.95 1.47 2.29
CA PRO A 195 -0.34 1.76 1.00
C PRO A 195 0.52 0.58 0.57
N ILE A 196 0.48 0.18 -0.70
CA ILE A 196 1.38 -0.86 -1.22
C ILE A 196 2.35 -0.26 -2.24
N GLY A 197 1.89 0.66 -3.08
CA GLY A 197 2.65 1.19 -4.19
C GLY A 197 1.78 1.96 -5.17
N TYR A 198 2.38 2.48 -6.24
CA TYR A 198 1.64 2.80 -7.47
C TYR A 198 1.41 1.53 -8.27
N ALA A 199 0.22 1.35 -8.85
CA ALA A 199 -0.08 0.25 -9.74
C ALA A 199 -0.98 0.68 -10.90
N LYS A 200 -0.65 0.18 -12.09
CA LYS A 200 -1.53 0.30 -13.27
C LYS A 200 -2.77 -0.57 -13.06
N GLY A 201 -3.95 0.04 -13.21
CA GLY A 201 -5.21 -0.64 -12.92
C GLY A 201 -5.55 -0.73 -11.42
N ALA A 202 -4.91 0.07 -10.57
CA ALA A 202 -5.34 0.22 -9.16
C ALA A 202 -6.81 0.67 -9.05
N ILE A 203 -7.30 1.42 -10.04
CA ILE A 203 -8.72 1.74 -10.23
C ILE A 203 -9.27 0.78 -11.29
N LYS A 204 -10.24 -0.05 -10.90
CA LYS A 204 -10.92 -0.98 -11.78
C LYS A 204 -12.10 -0.28 -12.45
N PHE A 205 -11.96 0.04 -13.72
CA PHE A 205 -13.06 0.54 -14.55
C PHE A 205 -13.80 -0.64 -15.18
N VAL A 206 -15.06 -0.81 -14.82
CA VAL A 206 -15.97 -1.79 -15.43
C VAL A 206 -16.84 -1.05 -16.43
N PHE A 207 -16.75 -1.42 -17.69
CA PHE A 207 -17.56 -0.83 -18.75
C PHE A 207 -18.77 -1.72 -19.00
N GLU A 208 -19.94 -1.28 -18.55
CA GLU A 208 -21.20 -1.96 -18.80
C GLU A 208 -21.72 -1.58 -20.17
N LYS A 209 -21.89 -2.60 -21.02
CA LYS A 209 -22.34 -2.43 -22.39
C LYS A 209 -23.50 -3.38 -22.65
N SER A 210 -24.67 -2.81 -22.94
CA SER A 210 -25.90 -3.56 -23.25
C SER A 210 -26.03 -3.94 -24.73
N PHE A 211 -25.09 -3.51 -25.58
CA PHE A 211 -25.16 -3.63 -27.04
C PHE A 211 -23.86 -4.14 -27.67
N GLN A 212 -23.90 -4.48 -28.97
CA GLN A 212 -22.71 -4.81 -29.77
C GLN A 212 -22.54 -3.77 -30.88
N PHE A 213 -21.29 -3.38 -31.15
CA PHE A 213 -21.05 -2.46 -32.26
C PHE A 213 -21.41 -3.15 -33.57
N GLN A 214 -22.11 -2.45 -34.45
CA GLN A 214 -22.40 -2.96 -35.78
C GLN A 214 -21.12 -3.10 -36.60
N LYS A 215 -21.12 -3.97 -37.63
CA LYS A 215 -19.97 -4.18 -38.52
C LYS A 215 -19.44 -2.89 -39.17
N ASN A 216 -20.32 -1.90 -39.38
CA ASN A 216 -19.97 -0.62 -40.01
C ASN A 216 -19.38 0.40 -39.02
N ASP A 217 -19.50 0.15 -37.71
CA ASP A 217 -19.07 1.06 -36.63
C ASP A 217 -17.69 0.67 -36.07
N CYS A 218 -16.85 0.03 -36.88
CA CYS A 218 -15.51 -0.44 -36.50
C CYS A 218 -14.63 0.70 -35.92
N ALA A 219 -14.75 1.92 -36.46
CA ALA A 219 -14.02 3.08 -35.96
C ALA A 219 -14.41 3.45 -34.52
N PHE A 220 -15.70 3.41 -34.18
CA PHE A 220 -16.17 3.66 -32.81
C PHE A 220 -15.72 2.57 -31.86
N GLN A 221 -15.74 1.31 -32.30
CA GLN A 221 -15.23 0.19 -31.52
C GLN A 221 -13.73 0.33 -31.24
N GLN A 222 -12.93 0.75 -32.22
CA GLN A 222 -11.51 1.01 -32.03
C GLN A 222 -11.27 2.14 -31.04
N HIS A 223 -11.92 3.29 -31.22
CA HIS A 223 -11.77 4.43 -30.31
C HIS A 223 -12.21 4.08 -28.88
N PHE A 224 -13.31 3.35 -28.71
CA PHE A 224 -13.74 2.84 -27.42
C PHE A 224 -12.70 1.89 -26.80
N ASN A 225 -12.15 0.95 -27.57
CA ASN A 225 -11.09 0.07 -27.09
C ASN A 225 -9.83 0.84 -26.67
N ASP A 226 -9.49 1.93 -27.38
CA ASP A 226 -8.39 2.82 -26.99
C ASP A 226 -8.66 3.50 -25.65
N ILE A 227 -9.91 3.91 -25.39
CA ILE A 227 -10.31 4.47 -24.09
C ILE A 227 -10.25 3.41 -22.98
N VAL A 228 -10.68 2.17 -23.25
CA VAL A 228 -10.57 1.06 -22.29
C VAL A 228 -9.10 0.76 -21.98
N ASN A 229 -8.23 0.78 -23.00
CA ASN A 229 -6.79 0.59 -22.83
C ASN A 229 -6.15 1.76 -22.08
N TYR A 230 -6.58 2.99 -22.37
CA TYR A 230 -6.18 4.20 -21.64
C TYR A 230 -6.53 4.06 -20.16
N ALA A 231 -7.78 3.73 -19.83
CA ALA A 231 -8.24 3.55 -18.46
C ALA A 231 -7.43 2.49 -17.68
N ARG A 232 -7.05 1.39 -18.35
CA ARG A 232 -6.18 0.34 -17.78
C ARG A 232 -4.72 0.77 -17.65
N SER A 233 -4.28 1.70 -18.49
CA SER A 233 -2.90 2.20 -18.49
C SER A 233 -2.64 3.23 -17.40
N LEU A 234 -3.70 3.85 -16.86
CA LEU A 234 -3.62 4.83 -15.78
C LEU A 234 -2.97 4.21 -14.54
N ASP A 235 -1.92 4.89 -14.08
CA ASP A 235 -1.21 4.54 -12.86
C ASP A 235 -1.84 5.31 -11.68
N ALA A 236 -2.07 4.63 -10.58
CA ALA A 236 -2.62 5.23 -9.37
C ALA A 236 -2.09 4.53 -8.11
N PRO A 237 -2.04 5.24 -6.97
CA PRO A 237 -1.72 4.63 -5.69
C PRO A 237 -2.67 3.48 -5.36
N TYR A 238 -2.15 2.33 -4.99
CA TYR A 238 -2.92 1.19 -4.54
C TYR A 238 -2.86 1.06 -3.01
N PHE A 239 -4.03 1.05 -2.39
CA PHE A 239 -4.21 0.83 -0.97
C PHE A 239 -4.94 -0.49 -0.73
N LEU A 240 -4.31 -1.38 0.02
CA LEU A 240 -4.96 -2.57 0.53
C LEU A 240 -5.87 -2.17 1.68
N LYS A 241 -7.15 -2.52 1.57
CA LYS A 241 -8.16 -2.26 2.59
C LYS A 241 -8.19 -3.43 3.57
N LEU A 242 -7.79 -3.19 4.80
CA LEU A 242 -7.78 -4.18 5.88
C LEU A 242 -8.93 -3.93 6.87
N GLN A 243 -9.59 -4.99 7.31
CA GLN A 243 -10.69 -5.01 8.26
C GLN A 243 -10.30 -5.72 9.57
N SER A 244 -11.18 -5.65 10.58
CA SER A 244 -10.95 -6.38 11.83
C SER A 244 -11.06 -7.88 11.55
N GLY A 245 -10.10 -8.64 12.06
CA GLY A 245 -10.02 -10.06 11.81
C GLY A 245 -9.29 -10.41 10.52
N ASP A 246 -8.64 -9.47 9.83
CA ASP A 246 -7.79 -9.78 8.68
C ASP A 246 -6.47 -10.41 9.11
N HIS A 247 -6.01 -11.37 8.29
CA HIS A 247 -4.78 -12.13 8.52
C HIS A 247 -3.77 -11.80 7.43
N ILE A 248 -2.62 -11.26 7.84
CA ILE A 248 -1.49 -10.94 6.96
C ILE A 248 -0.38 -11.96 7.22
N VAL A 249 -0.06 -12.73 6.18
CA VAL A 249 1.04 -13.69 6.23
C VAL A 249 2.24 -13.10 5.51
N LEU A 250 3.36 -12.99 6.22
CA LEU A 250 4.61 -12.45 5.68
C LEU A 250 5.65 -13.55 5.56
N HIS A 251 5.95 -13.95 4.32
CA HIS A 251 6.85 -15.08 4.06
C HIS A 251 8.33 -14.76 4.35
N GLN A 252 8.72 -13.48 4.30
CA GLN A 252 10.08 -13.01 4.57
C GLN A 252 10.04 -11.65 5.26
N LEU A 253 10.87 -11.49 6.29
CA LEU A 253 11.13 -10.20 6.93
C LEU A 253 12.01 -9.34 6.03
N ASN A 254 11.39 -8.42 5.32
CA ASN A 254 12.07 -7.46 4.46
C ASN A 254 11.75 -6.04 4.94
N GLU A 255 12.45 -5.02 4.44
CA GLU A 255 12.19 -3.59 4.74
C GLU A 255 10.69 -3.24 4.63
N PHE A 256 10.01 -3.77 3.61
CA PHE A 256 8.57 -3.59 3.41
C PHE A 256 7.71 -3.97 4.62
N THR A 257 8.07 -5.03 5.36
CA THR A 257 7.34 -5.45 6.56
C THR A 257 7.46 -4.40 7.66
N PHE A 258 8.66 -3.85 7.85
CA PHE A 258 8.89 -2.78 8.81
C PHE A 258 8.12 -1.54 8.41
N ASP A 259 8.11 -1.21 7.13
CA ASP A 259 7.40 -0.06 6.58
C ASP A 259 5.89 -0.14 6.81
N VAL A 260 5.29 -1.32 6.59
CA VAL A 260 3.87 -1.59 6.84
C VAL A 260 3.52 -1.38 8.32
N LEU A 261 4.27 -2.03 9.22
CA LEU A 261 4.03 -1.93 10.66
C LEU A 261 4.25 -0.50 11.16
N ARG A 262 5.27 0.17 10.63
CA ARG A 262 5.60 1.55 10.97
C ARG A 262 4.51 2.51 10.50
N TYR A 263 4.02 2.35 9.27
CA TYR A 263 2.93 3.14 8.74
C TYR A 263 1.68 3.00 9.61
N ILE A 264 1.29 1.77 9.98
CA ILE A 264 0.13 1.56 10.86
C ILE A 264 0.34 2.24 12.21
N SER A 265 1.55 2.10 12.77
CA SER A 265 1.91 2.66 14.07
C SER A 265 1.88 4.20 14.11
N ILE A 266 2.13 4.86 12.97
CA ILE A 266 2.09 6.33 12.87
C ILE A 266 0.68 6.83 12.55
N SER A 267 0.03 6.19 11.58
CA SER A 267 -1.21 6.69 10.98
C SER A 267 -2.42 6.50 11.90
N TYR A 268 -2.43 5.45 12.72
CA TYR A 268 -3.58 5.04 13.52
C TYR A 268 -3.29 5.12 15.01
N ARG A 269 -4.34 5.27 15.81
CA ARG A 269 -4.24 5.29 17.27
C ARG A 269 -4.10 3.85 17.81
N PRO A 270 -3.23 3.60 18.81
CA PRO A 270 -3.13 2.29 19.46
C PRO A 270 -4.44 1.82 20.13
N GLN A 271 -5.33 2.76 20.46
CA GLN A 271 -6.64 2.47 21.06
C GLN A 271 -7.66 1.92 20.05
N ASP A 272 -7.53 2.26 18.77
CA ASP A 272 -8.49 1.84 17.73
C ASP A 272 -7.96 0.69 16.87
N VAL A 273 -6.63 0.50 16.80
CA VAL A 273 -5.98 -0.54 16.00
C VAL A 273 -5.05 -1.37 16.85
N LEU A 274 -5.25 -2.69 16.83
CA LEU A 274 -4.42 -3.68 17.51
C LEU A 274 -3.68 -4.56 16.50
N ILE A 275 -2.37 -4.65 16.69
CA ILE A 275 -1.47 -5.52 15.93
C ILE A 275 -1.17 -6.74 16.80
N ALA A 276 -1.53 -7.91 16.31
CA ALA A 276 -1.19 -9.17 16.95
C ALA A 276 -0.13 -9.90 16.14
N CYS A 277 0.89 -10.45 16.79
CA CYS A 277 2.01 -11.09 16.10
C CYS A 277 2.14 -12.56 16.49
N LEU A 278 2.13 -13.44 15.49
CA LEU A 278 2.46 -14.86 15.64
C LEU A 278 3.92 -15.09 15.25
N ILE A 279 4.73 -15.57 16.19
CA ILE A 279 6.20 -15.68 16.05
C ILE A 279 6.66 -17.02 16.63
N ASP A 280 7.64 -17.66 15.98
CA ASP A 280 8.20 -18.92 16.46
C ASP A 280 9.04 -18.68 17.73
N THR A 281 9.06 -19.66 18.64
CA THR A 281 9.74 -19.55 19.92
C THR A 281 11.25 -19.34 19.78
N ASN A 282 11.82 -19.86 18.69
CA ASN A 282 13.25 -19.74 18.40
C ASN A 282 13.65 -18.33 17.93
N ASP A 283 12.71 -17.55 17.39
CA ASP A 283 13.00 -16.28 16.73
C ASP A 283 12.68 -15.05 17.60
N PHE A 284 12.18 -15.23 18.84
CA PHE A 284 11.77 -14.12 19.72
C PHE A 284 12.82 -13.01 19.91
N ILE A 285 14.11 -13.35 19.85
CA ILE A 285 15.22 -12.39 19.97
C ILE A 285 15.24 -11.45 18.76
N GLN A 286 15.10 -12.00 17.55
CA GLN A 286 15.06 -11.24 16.29
C GLN A 286 13.88 -10.26 16.27
N PHE A 287 12.77 -10.64 16.89
CA PHE A 287 11.53 -9.85 16.94
C PHE A 287 11.38 -9.00 18.21
N SER A 288 12.43 -8.88 19.02
CA SER A 288 12.40 -8.12 20.28
C SER A 288 11.97 -6.66 20.10
N TRP A 289 12.25 -6.05 18.94
CA TRP A 289 11.86 -4.69 18.60
C TRP A 289 10.33 -4.47 18.50
N LEU A 290 9.54 -5.50 18.17
CA LEU A 290 8.08 -5.42 18.15
C LEU A 290 7.52 -5.01 19.53
N LYS A 291 8.23 -5.35 20.61
CA LYS A 291 7.83 -4.98 21.98
C LYS A 291 7.76 -3.47 22.22
N LYS A 292 8.35 -2.67 21.34
CA LYS A 292 8.36 -1.20 21.39
C LYS A 292 7.17 -0.56 20.68
N ILE A 293 6.41 -1.31 19.88
CA ILE A 293 5.25 -0.80 19.15
C ILE A 293 4.05 -0.72 20.11
N PRO A 294 3.45 0.48 20.32
CA PRO A 294 2.31 0.64 21.22
C PRO A 294 1.09 -0.18 20.80
N HIS A 295 0.82 -0.30 19.49
CA HIS A 295 -0.28 -1.08 18.91
C HIS A 295 -0.20 -2.59 19.18
N ILE A 296 0.87 -3.10 19.78
CA ILE A 296 1.00 -4.51 20.15
C ILE A 296 0.62 -4.73 21.63
N TYR A 297 0.33 -3.66 22.38
CA TYR A 297 0.00 -3.73 23.79
C TYR A 297 -1.51 -3.63 24.02
N HIS A 298 -2.07 -4.62 24.72
CA HIS A 298 -3.47 -4.63 25.15
C HIS A 298 -3.63 -5.28 26.52
N SER A 299 -4.47 -4.68 27.37
CA SER A 299 -4.87 -5.23 28.67
C SER A 299 -3.71 -5.73 29.55
N GLY A 300 -2.64 -4.95 29.67
CA GLY A 300 -1.50 -5.32 30.53
C GLY A 300 -0.48 -6.26 29.90
N SER A 301 -0.72 -6.73 28.66
CA SER A 301 0.11 -7.73 28.01
C SER A 301 0.45 -7.35 26.56
N ARG A 302 1.53 -7.93 26.04
CA ARG A 302 1.86 -7.81 24.62
C ARG A 302 1.21 -8.93 23.82
N CYS A 303 0.54 -8.57 22.74
CA CYS A 303 -0.11 -9.45 21.77
C CYS A 303 0.93 -10.10 20.83
N ILE A 304 1.91 -10.78 21.43
CA ILE A 304 2.89 -11.62 20.75
C ILE A 304 2.80 -13.01 21.35
N SER A 305 2.74 -14.04 20.52
CA SER A 305 2.64 -15.45 20.93
C SER A 305 3.16 -16.37 19.84
N SER A 306 3.55 -17.60 20.21
CA SER A 306 3.77 -18.70 19.26
C SER A 306 2.53 -19.56 19.03
N SER A 307 1.52 -19.42 19.90
CA SER A 307 0.22 -20.09 19.79
C SER A 307 -0.89 -19.09 19.52
N ILE A 308 -1.74 -19.41 18.55
CA ILE A 308 -2.89 -18.59 18.16
C ILE A 308 -3.95 -18.50 19.27
N GLN A 309 -4.15 -19.55 20.05
CA GLN A 309 -5.13 -19.59 21.15
C GLN A 309 -4.78 -18.59 22.25
N ASN A 310 -3.49 -18.52 22.62
CA ASN A 310 -2.99 -17.55 23.58
C ASN A 310 -3.10 -16.11 23.02
N LEU A 311 -2.87 -15.95 21.71
CA LEU A 311 -3.03 -14.66 21.05
C LEU A 311 -4.48 -14.18 21.06
N GLN A 312 -5.45 -15.07 20.77
CA GLN A 312 -6.88 -14.78 20.88
C GLN A 312 -7.26 -14.36 22.30
N ALA A 313 -6.82 -15.11 23.32
CA ALA A 313 -7.07 -14.75 24.72
C ALA A 313 -6.55 -13.36 25.07
N LYS A 314 -5.38 -12.97 24.55
CA LYS A 314 -4.78 -11.65 24.76
C LYS A 314 -5.47 -10.52 24.00
N THR A 315 -6.22 -10.81 22.95
CA THR A 315 -6.92 -9.80 22.11
C THR A 315 -8.42 -9.78 22.30
N GLN A 316 -8.93 -10.64 23.18
CA GLN A 316 -10.30 -10.59 23.68
C GLN A 316 -10.63 -9.18 24.21
N ASN A 317 -11.87 -8.75 23.94
CA ASN A 317 -12.44 -7.47 24.38
C ASN A 317 -11.76 -6.20 23.84
N PHE A 318 -10.85 -6.28 22.87
CA PHE A 318 -10.39 -5.07 22.16
C PHE A 318 -11.50 -4.53 21.26
N MET A 319 -11.90 -3.28 21.51
CA MET A 319 -12.94 -2.58 20.75
C MET A 319 -12.27 -1.74 19.65
N GLY A 320 -12.08 -2.34 18.48
CA GLY A 320 -11.41 -1.70 17.35
C GLY A 320 -11.00 -2.70 16.27
N ILE A 321 -10.16 -2.27 15.33
CA ILE A 321 -9.66 -3.12 14.25
C ILE A 321 -8.49 -3.96 14.75
N LYS A 322 -8.62 -5.29 14.68
CA LYS A 322 -7.57 -6.24 15.02
C LYS A 322 -6.96 -6.84 13.75
N VAL A 323 -5.64 -6.81 13.62
CA VAL A 323 -4.93 -7.41 12.49
C VAL A 323 -3.89 -8.39 12.99
N LEU A 324 -3.89 -9.61 12.43
CA LEU A 324 -2.91 -10.63 12.73
C LEU A 324 -1.76 -10.60 11.72
N PHE A 325 -0.54 -10.44 12.20
CA PHE A 325 0.70 -10.62 11.45
C PHE A 325 1.33 -11.96 11.80
N ASN A 326 1.35 -12.88 10.83
CA ASN A 326 2.01 -14.17 10.98
C ASN A 326 3.42 -14.13 10.38
N PHE A 327 4.43 -14.31 11.24
CA PHE A 327 5.84 -14.42 10.87
C PHE A 327 6.36 -15.86 10.84
N THR A 328 5.52 -16.82 11.20
CA THR A 328 5.89 -18.23 11.26
C THR A 328 5.63 -18.94 9.93
N LYS A 329 6.44 -19.97 9.63
CA LYS A 329 6.12 -20.94 8.57
C LYS A 329 5.08 -21.97 9.03
N GLN A 330 4.83 -22.04 10.34
CA GLN A 330 3.81 -22.88 10.94
C GLN A 330 2.43 -22.31 10.59
N TYR A 331 1.40 -23.16 10.64
CA TYR A 331 0.00 -22.82 10.33
C TYR A 331 -0.33 -22.57 8.86
N LEU A 332 0.66 -22.49 7.94
CA LEU A 332 0.44 -22.30 6.48
C LEU A 332 -0.54 -23.29 5.85
N SER A 333 -0.57 -24.55 6.33
CA SER A 333 -1.45 -25.62 5.86
C SER A 333 -2.78 -25.74 6.62
N GLU A 334 -2.85 -25.23 7.84
CA GLU A 334 -4.06 -25.23 8.68
C GLU A 334 -5.02 -24.09 8.30
N PHE A 335 -4.56 -23.09 7.54
CA PHE A 335 -5.40 -21.99 7.02
C PHE A 335 -6.46 -22.41 5.99
N LYS A 336 -6.56 -23.70 5.64
CA LYS A 336 -7.73 -24.24 4.91
C LYS A 336 -8.97 -24.33 5.79
N GLU A 337 -8.81 -24.44 7.10
CA GLU A 337 -9.90 -24.47 8.07
C GLU A 337 -9.72 -23.34 9.10
N TRP A 338 -10.77 -22.55 9.20
CA TRP A 338 -10.95 -21.30 9.91
C TRP A 338 -10.21 -21.17 11.25
N ILE A 339 -9.25 -20.25 11.33
CA ILE A 339 -8.80 -19.71 12.63
C ILE A 339 -9.14 -18.21 12.62
N THR A 340 -10.28 -17.85 13.19
CA THR A 340 -10.73 -16.46 13.29
C THR A 340 -10.01 -15.75 14.44
N PHE A 341 -9.49 -14.54 14.18
CA PHE A 341 -8.93 -13.69 15.24
C PHE A 341 -10.01 -12.93 16.04
N ASP A 342 -11.28 -13.13 15.66
CA ASP A 342 -12.45 -12.50 16.26
C ASP A 342 -13.53 -13.53 16.58
N THR A 343 -14.28 -13.29 17.67
CA THR A 343 -15.42 -14.12 18.12
C THR A 343 -16.73 -13.74 17.43
N ILE A 344 -16.66 -12.89 16.41
CA ILE A 344 -17.82 -12.53 15.58
C ILE A 344 -17.83 -13.51 14.42
N ASP A 345 -18.84 -14.37 14.43
CA ASP A 345 -19.10 -15.31 13.34
C ASP A 345 -19.10 -14.56 12.00
N HIS A 346 -18.28 -15.05 11.07
CA HIS A 346 -18.09 -14.59 9.69
C HIS A 346 -17.16 -13.36 9.54
N TYR A 347 -15.98 -13.54 8.93
CA TYR A 347 -15.56 -12.85 7.70
C TYR A 347 -14.31 -13.49 7.08
N HIS A 348 -14.27 -13.44 5.75
CA HIS A 348 -13.39 -14.15 4.83
C HIS A 348 -12.35 -13.19 4.23
N MET A 349 -11.08 -13.19 4.66
CA MET A 349 -9.99 -12.67 3.82
C MET A 349 -8.62 -13.00 4.42
N THR A 350 -7.84 -13.81 3.70
CA THR A 350 -6.41 -13.96 3.97
C THR A 350 -5.65 -13.23 2.88
N HIS A 351 -4.85 -12.24 3.25
CA HIS A 351 -4.01 -11.52 2.30
C HIS A 351 -2.58 -12.06 2.38
N LEU A 352 -2.16 -12.79 1.34
CA LEU A 352 -0.77 -13.16 1.18
C LEU A 352 -0.06 -12.07 0.38
N LEU A 353 0.87 -11.37 1.05
CA LEU A 353 1.73 -10.36 0.44
C LEU A 353 3.09 -10.98 0.14
N SER A 354 3.40 -11.16 -1.14
CA SER A 354 4.74 -11.57 -1.57
C SER A 354 5.36 -10.47 -2.42
N ARG A 355 6.46 -9.88 -1.93
CA ARG A 355 7.24 -8.90 -2.69
C ARG A 355 8.46 -9.56 -3.32
N LYS A 356 8.56 -9.48 -4.65
CA LYS A 356 9.76 -9.87 -5.41
C LYS A 356 10.22 -8.66 -6.22
N GLY A 357 11.26 -7.97 -5.75
CA GLY A 357 11.70 -6.70 -6.33
C GLY A 357 10.61 -5.63 -6.27
N ASP A 358 10.18 -5.16 -7.44
CA ASP A 358 9.16 -4.12 -7.62
C ASP A 358 7.72 -4.67 -7.72
N GLU A 359 7.52 -5.99 -7.68
CA GLU A 359 6.18 -6.58 -7.79
C GLU A 359 5.71 -7.07 -6.43
N VAL A 360 4.52 -6.62 -6.01
CA VAL A 360 3.79 -7.15 -4.86
C VAL A 360 2.63 -7.97 -5.39
N THR A 361 2.70 -9.27 -5.16
CA THR A 361 1.56 -10.16 -5.38
C THR A 361 0.66 -10.08 -4.16
N VAL A 362 -0.59 -9.69 -4.38
CA VAL A 362 -1.68 -9.75 -3.41
C VAL A 362 -2.55 -10.94 -3.81
N LEU A 363 -2.53 -11.97 -2.99
CA LEU A 363 -3.42 -13.12 -3.10
C LEU A 363 -4.55 -12.95 -2.09
N ASP A 364 -5.77 -12.86 -2.60
CA ASP A 364 -6.99 -12.77 -1.80
C ASP A 364 -7.89 -13.96 -2.19
N ASN A 365 -7.91 -14.99 -1.32
CA ASN A 365 -8.65 -16.27 -1.32
C ASN A 365 -8.79 -17.08 -2.65
N GLU A 366 -8.98 -16.44 -3.80
CA GLU A 366 -9.05 -17.03 -5.15
C GLU A 366 -8.42 -16.14 -6.26
N GLN A 367 -8.23 -14.84 -6.01
CA GLN A 367 -7.71 -13.90 -7.00
C GLN A 367 -6.25 -13.55 -6.69
N LYS A 368 -5.34 -14.02 -7.56
CA LYS A 368 -3.95 -13.57 -7.58
C LYS A 368 -3.87 -12.28 -8.40
N THR A 369 -3.71 -11.16 -7.73
CA THR A 369 -3.42 -9.88 -8.38
C THR A 369 -1.94 -9.55 -8.21
N VAL A 370 -1.25 -9.28 -9.32
CA VAL A 370 0.15 -8.89 -9.32
C VAL A 370 0.21 -7.41 -9.60
N HIS A 371 0.65 -6.64 -8.61
CA HIS A 371 0.76 -5.20 -8.69
C HIS A 371 2.22 -4.81 -8.81
N ARG A 372 2.56 -4.03 -9.85
CA ARG A 372 3.90 -3.47 -10.04
C ARG A 372 4.08 -2.24 -9.16
N CYS A 373 4.32 -2.49 -7.88
CA CYS A 373 4.37 -1.50 -6.83
C CYS A 373 5.76 -0.85 -6.72
N LYS A 374 5.86 0.39 -7.20
CA LYS A 374 6.97 1.30 -6.87
C LYS A 374 6.55 2.29 -5.79
N ASP A 375 7.55 2.78 -5.06
CA ASP A 375 7.46 4.03 -4.29
C ASP A 375 6.51 4.06 -3.08
N PHE A 376 6.46 3.00 -2.26
CA PHE A 376 5.76 3.03 -0.95
C PHE A 376 6.11 4.29 -0.14
N TYR A 377 7.39 4.66 -0.13
CA TYR A 377 7.89 5.86 0.57
C TYR A 377 7.35 7.18 0.01
N LYS A 378 6.89 7.28 -1.26
CA LYS A 378 6.29 8.52 -1.79
C LYS A 378 4.97 8.87 -1.11
N PHE A 379 4.29 7.89 -0.52
CA PHE A 379 3.04 8.09 0.22
C PHE A 379 3.23 8.58 1.64
N ILE A 380 4.50 8.63 2.04
CA ILE A 380 4.96 8.88 3.37
C ILE A 380 5.81 10.15 3.25
N LYS A 381 5.16 11.30 3.42
CA LYS A 381 5.79 12.60 3.20
C LYS A 381 6.69 13.03 4.34
N VAL A 382 6.41 12.52 5.53
CA VAL A 382 7.34 12.61 6.65
C VAL A 382 8.50 11.70 6.34
N ASP A 383 9.70 12.13 6.69
CA ASP A 383 10.84 11.25 6.84
C ASP A 383 10.51 10.22 7.94
N ILE A 384 9.75 9.19 7.56
CA ILE A 384 9.49 7.95 8.29
C ILE A 384 10.79 7.15 8.31
N GLN A 385 11.95 7.77 8.29
CA GLN A 385 13.17 7.22 8.87
C GLN A 385 13.32 7.73 10.32
N GLN A 386 12.90 8.96 10.64
CA GLN A 386 13.23 9.61 11.91
C GLN A 386 12.20 9.40 13.05
N THR A 387 10.92 9.18 12.76
CA THR A 387 9.82 9.34 13.74
C THR A 387 9.42 8.12 14.60
N LEU A 388 9.73 6.87 14.22
CA LEU A 388 9.47 5.67 15.06
C LEU A 388 10.66 4.72 15.18
N PHE A 389 11.57 4.75 14.21
CA PHE A 389 12.82 4.00 14.22
C PHE A 389 13.97 4.88 13.73
N PRO A 390 14.39 5.90 14.50
CA PRO A 390 15.56 6.73 14.16
C PRO A 390 16.88 5.93 14.07
N LYS A 391 16.87 4.60 14.27
CA LYS A 391 18.06 3.76 14.51
C LYS A 391 18.47 2.80 13.39
N TYR A 392 17.76 2.69 12.27
CA TYR A 392 18.08 1.62 11.29
C TYR A 392 18.52 2.03 9.89
N HIS A 393 18.40 3.30 9.51
CA HIS A 393 18.97 3.78 8.24
C HIS A 393 19.63 5.15 8.40
N HIS A 394 20.62 5.23 9.28
CA HIS A 394 21.79 6.01 8.93
C HIS A 394 22.89 5.00 8.65
N THR A 395 23.48 5.10 7.45
CA THR A 395 24.77 4.51 7.13
C THR A 395 25.69 4.70 8.32
N ILE A 396 25.90 3.62 9.05
CA ILE A 396 26.69 3.65 10.27
C ILE A 396 28.13 3.82 9.82
N ASN A 397 28.61 5.06 9.81
CA ASN A 397 30.06 5.28 9.89
C ASN A 397 30.43 4.95 11.34
N ASN A 398 30.78 3.68 11.53
CA ASN A 398 30.69 2.96 12.81
C ASN A 398 31.85 3.23 13.79
N ASN A 399 32.70 4.22 13.49
CA ASN A 399 33.91 4.47 14.26
C ASN A 399 33.93 5.93 14.72
N TYR A 400 33.55 6.17 15.98
CA TYR A 400 33.85 7.42 16.67
C TYR A 400 35.30 7.39 17.13
N SER A 401 36.06 8.46 16.86
CA SER A 401 37.34 8.68 17.53
C SER A 401 37.11 9.01 19.01
N PHE A 402 38.12 8.79 19.85
CA PHE A 402 38.06 9.14 21.28
C PHE A 402 37.71 10.62 21.53
N PHE A 403 38.24 11.54 20.73
CA PHE A 403 37.90 12.96 20.84
C PHE A 403 36.45 13.25 20.43
N SER A 404 35.98 12.64 19.33
CA SER A 404 34.58 12.74 18.93
C SER A 404 33.63 12.15 19.96
N MET A 405 34.07 11.17 20.76
CA MET A 405 33.31 10.66 21.89
C MET A 405 33.12 11.74 22.96
N TYR A 406 34.13 12.57 23.23
CA TYR A 406 34.06 13.65 24.21
C TYR A 406 33.48 14.97 23.69
N ASP A 407 33.06 15.02 22.42
CA ASP A 407 32.58 16.24 21.76
C ASP A 407 33.66 17.32 21.65
N VAL A 408 34.92 16.91 21.46
CA VAL A 408 36.09 17.79 21.33
C VAL A 408 36.89 17.44 20.09
N ASP A 409 37.67 18.40 19.60
CA ASP A 409 38.55 18.20 18.44
C ASP A 409 40.04 18.23 18.84
N THR A 410 40.36 18.81 20.01
CA THR A 410 41.75 18.95 20.51
C THR A 410 41.92 18.35 21.91
N ILE A 411 43.17 18.10 22.32
CA ILE A 411 43.48 17.53 23.65
C ILE A 411 43.22 18.56 24.74
N GLU A 412 43.51 19.84 24.45
CA GLU A 412 43.33 20.96 25.37
C GLU A 412 41.86 21.11 25.79
N GLU A 413 40.92 20.90 24.86
CA GLU A 413 39.48 20.94 25.11
C GLU A 413 38.96 19.84 26.03
N LEU A 414 39.73 18.77 26.29
CA LEU A 414 39.36 17.75 27.27
C LEU A 414 39.34 18.30 28.71
N ASN A 415 39.98 19.44 28.97
CA ASN A 415 40.03 20.11 30.28
C ASN A 415 40.43 19.16 31.43
N ILE A 416 41.46 18.33 31.19
CA ILE A 416 41.88 17.24 32.11
C ILE A 416 42.18 17.78 33.52
N SER A 417 42.90 18.91 33.62
CA SER A 417 43.22 19.50 34.93
C SER A 417 41.98 19.92 35.72
N GLU A 418 40.96 20.45 35.03
CA GLU A 418 39.70 20.85 35.66
C GLU A 418 38.90 19.62 36.11
N ARG A 419 38.85 18.58 35.27
CA ARG A 419 38.23 17.29 35.63
C ARG A 419 38.84 16.69 36.89
N TRP A 420 40.17 16.69 37.01
CA TRP A 420 40.85 16.20 38.21
C TRP A 420 40.56 17.03 39.47
N CYS A 421 40.41 18.36 39.33
CA CYS A 421 40.06 19.21 40.47
C CYS A 421 38.62 19.00 40.95
N HIS A 422 37.71 18.60 40.06
CA HIS A 422 36.30 18.40 40.37
C HIS A 422 35.90 16.94 40.60
N SER A 423 36.78 15.99 40.31
CA SER A 423 36.52 14.56 40.50
C SER A 423 36.56 14.18 41.99
N ASP A 424 35.52 13.51 42.47
CA ASP A 424 35.45 12.95 43.82
C ASP A 424 35.10 11.46 43.75
N ILE A 425 36.13 10.61 43.79
CA ILE A 425 36.03 9.14 43.68
C ILE A 425 35.16 8.55 44.80
N THR A 426 35.04 9.22 45.96
CA THR A 426 34.19 8.73 47.07
C THR A 426 32.70 8.87 46.80
N LYS A 427 32.32 9.58 45.73
CA LYS A 427 30.92 9.80 45.34
C LYS A 427 30.57 9.17 44.00
N SER A 428 31.50 9.18 43.04
CA SER A 428 31.27 8.66 41.70
C SER A 428 32.61 8.40 40.99
N MET A 429 32.70 7.24 40.32
CA MET A 429 33.76 6.91 39.38
C MET A 429 33.20 6.86 37.95
N GLN A 430 32.33 7.82 37.63
CA GLN A 430 31.69 7.92 36.33
C GLN A 430 32.68 8.34 35.23
N ILE A 431 32.68 7.58 34.14
CA ILE A 431 33.45 7.85 32.94
C ILE A 431 32.59 7.71 31.69
N ARG A 432 32.98 8.40 30.61
CA ARG A 432 32.33 8.27 29.30
C ARG A 432 32.96 7.11 28.54
N LEU A 433 32.17 6.10 28.20
CA LEU A 433 32.63 4.92 27.46
C LEU A 433 32.33 4.97 25.96
N GLY A 434 31.36 5.80 25.58
CA GLY A 434 30.94 5.87 24.20
C GLY A 434 29.86 6.91 23.99
N LYS A 435 29.29 6.85 22.79
CA LYS A 435 28.02 7.49 22.47
C LYS A 435 27.01 6.42 22.13
N ASP A 436 25.79 6.61 22.60
CA ASP A 436 24.68 5.77 22.19
C ASP A 436 24.25 6.12 20.76
N ALA A 437 23.27 5.39 20.26
CA ALA A 437 22.74 5.61 18.91
C ALA A 437 21.96 6.94 18.75
N TYR A 438 21.94 7.83 19.75
CA TYR A 438 21.43 9.20 19.69
C TYR A 438 22.55 10.24 19.87
N HIS A 439 23.80 9.83 19.72
CA HIS A 439 25.00 10.63 20.03
C HIS A 439 25.09 11.08 21.50
N GLN A 440 24.27 10.53 22.39
CA GLN A 440 24.32 10.87 23.81
C GLN A 440 25.48 10.13 24.48
N PRO A 441 26.16 10.77 25.45
CA PRO A 441 27.19 10.09 26.23
C PRO A 441 26.65 8.82 26.89
N ILE A 442 27.32 7.68 26.66
CA ILE A 442 27.17 6.50 27.50
C ILE A 442 28.18 6.64 28.64
N TYR A 443 27.67 6.65 29.85
CA TYR A 443 28.47 6.66 31.05
C TYR A 443 28.54 5.27 31.68
N PHE A 444 29.64 5.02 32.38
CA PHE A 444 29.86 3.85 33.21
C PHE A 444 30.50 4.29 34.51
N ASP A 445 29.94 3.88 35.65
CA ASP A 445 30.34 4.34 36.97
C ASP A 445 30.74 3.16 37.87
N LEU A 446 32.05 3.02 38.07
CA LEU A 446 32.66 1.94 38.85
C LEU A 446 32.46 2.10 40.37
N HIS A 447 31.73 3.12 40.84
CA HIS A 447 31.50 3.33 42.26
C HIS A 447 30.63 2.22 42.86
N GLU A 448 30.89 1.86 44.13
CA GLU A 448 30.22 0.75 44.82
C GLU A 448 28.70 0.91 44.94
N CYS A 449 28.22 2.16 44.98
CA CYS A 449 26.79 2.49 45.04
C CYS A 449 26.16 2.78 43.66
N LYS A 450 26.84 2.45 42.55
CA LYS A 450 26.42 2.76 41.17
C LYS A 450 26.42 1.50 40.31
N ASP A 451 27.18 1.43 39.22
CA ASP A 451 27.23 0.23 38.36
C ASP A 451 28.08 -0.89 38.99
N GLY A 452 28.77 -0.60 40.09
CA GLY A 452 29.49 -1.55 40.93
C GLY A 452 31.00 -1.55 40.71
N PRO A 453 31.77 -2.02 41.71
CA PRO A 453 33.23 -1.94 41.70
C PRO A 453 33.91 -3.01 40.83
N HIS A 454 33.13 -3.93 40.28
CA HIS A 454 33.60 -5.07 39.50
C HIS A 454 32.78 -5.22 38.23
N GLY A 455 33.47 -5.38 37.10
CA GLY A 455 32.83 -5.58 35.79
C GLY A 455 33.41 -6.77 35.05
N LEU A 456 32.58 -7.45 34.25
CA LEU A 456 33.00 -8.53 33.36
C LEU A 456 32.83 -8.10 31.90
N ILE A 457 33.93 -8.06 31.15
CA ILE A 457 33.91 -7.80 29.70
C ILE A 457 34.17 -9.12 28.96
N ALA A 458 33.14 -9.63 28.28
CA ALA A 458 33.21 -10.84 27.46
C ALA A 458 33.02 -10.51 25.98
N GLY A 459 33.84 -11.12 25.12
CA GLY A 459 33.75 -10.92 23.68
C GLY A 459 34.66 -11.87 22.92
N THR A 460 34.19 -12.34 21.76
CA THR A 460 34.98 -13.17 20.83
C THR A 460 36.08 -12.34 20.16
N THR A 461 37.07 -12.98 19.55
CA THR A 461 38.10 -12.28 18.77
C THR A 461 37.44 -11.43 17.67
N GLY A 462 37.85 -10.16 17.56
CA GLY A 462 37.26 -9.21 16.60
C GLY A 462 36.02 -8.46 17.10
N SER A 463 35.51 -8.73 18.30
CA SER A 463 34.37 -8.01 18.89
C SER A 463 34.67 -6.59 19.40
N GLY A 464 35.93 -6.14 19.32
CA GLY A 464 36.34 -4.83 19.83
C GLY A 464 36.70 -4.79 21.33
N LYS A 465 36.80 -5.95 22.01
CA LYS A 465 37.14 -6.01 23.45
C LYS A 465 38.38 -5.20 23.83
N SER A 466 39.48 -5.31 23.07
CA SER A 466 40.73 -4.58 23.36
C SER A 466 40.56 -3.06 23.20
N GLU A 467 39.78 -2.63 22.22
CA GLU A 467 39.48 -1.22 21.96
C GLU A 467 38.61 -0.62 23.09
N LEU A 468 37.63 -1.40 23.55
CA LEU A 468 36.78 -1.02 24.67
C LEU A 468 37.60 -0.88 25.96
N ILE A 469 38.52 -1.81 26.24
CA ILE A 469 39.42 -1.72 27.39
C ILE A 469 40.31 -0.48 27.27
N THR A 470 40.87 -0.21 26.09
CA THR A 470 41.71 0.98 25.86
C THR A 470 40.92 2.27 26.09
N THR A 471 39.69 2.34 25.59
CA THR A 471 38.78 3.47 25.79
C THR A 471 38.44 3.66 27.27
N LEU A 472 38.12 2.58 27.98
CA LEU A 472 37.87 2.59 29.43
C LEU A 472 39.04 3.19 30.21
N LEU A 473 40.26 2.73 29.91
CA LEU A 473 41.48 3.18 30.57
C LEU A 473 41.79 4.66 30.29
N LEU A 474 41.65 5.09 29.05
CA LEU A 474 41.83 6.49 28.66
C LEU A 474 40.81 7.38 29.35
N SER A 475 39.52 7.00 29.35
CA SER A 475 38.45 7.74 30.01
C SER A 475 38.66 7.86 31.52
N LEU A 476 39.20 6.82 32.16
CA LEU A 476 39.60 6.88 33.58
C LEU A 476 40.76 7.85 33.80
N ALA A 477 41.81 7.76 32.98
CA ALA A 477 43.00 8.60 33.12
C ALA A 477 42.72 10.11 32.93
N ILE A 478 41.82 10.48 32.03
CA ILE A 478 41.44 11.89 31.83
C ILE A 478 40.43 12.40 32.86
N SER A 479 39.72 11.51 33.56
CA SER A 479 38.67 11.90 34.51
C SER A 479 39.19 11.96 35.95
N PHE A 480 40.22 11.18 36.30
CA PHE A 480 40.71 11.08 37.68
C PHE A 480 42.22 11.29 37.78
N SER A 481 42.65 11.95 38.87
CA SER A 481 44.07 12.17 39.11
C SER A 481 44.80 10.86 39.41
N PRO A 482 46.07 10.69 38.97
CA PRO A 482 46.91 9.56 39.37
C PRO A 482 47.14 9.42 40.88
N LYS A 483 46.85 10.47 41.67
CA LYS A 483 46.87 10.43 43.14
C LYS A 483 45.70 9.65 43.71
N ASP A 484 44.56 9.67 43.02
CA ASP A 484 43.30 9.12 43.51
C ASP A 484 42.96 7.77 42.84
N LEU A 485 43.46 7.54 41.61
CA LEU A 485 43.25 6.31 40.86
C LEU A 485 44.60 5.73 40.38
N GLN A 486 44.83 4.45 40.69
CA GLN A 486 45.93 3.66 40.13
C GLN A 486 45.38 2.50 39.30
N ILE A 487 45.98 2.28 38.14
CA ILE A 487 45.54 1.27 37.18
C ILE A 487 46.62 0.19 37.10
N VAL A 488 46.22 -1.07 37.31
CA VAL A 488 47.10 -2.24 37.16
C VAL A 488 46.56 -3.11 36.03
N LEU A 489 47.38 -3.32 35.01
CA LEU A 489 47.02 -4.14 33.83
C LEU A 489 47.70 -5.52 33.92
N ILE A 490 46.90 -6.58 33.77
CA ILE A 490 47.38 -7.96 33.76
C ILE A 490 46.87 -8.64 32.48
N ASP A 491 47.77 -8.92 31.53
CA ASP A 491 47.47 -9.68 30.31
C ASP A 491 48.07 -11.09 30.40
N PHE A 492 47.22 -12.10 30.54
CA PHE A 492 47.62 -13.51 30.69
C PHE A 492 48.07 -14.18 29.39
N LYS A 493 47.81 -13.59 28.22
CA LYS A 493 48.13 -14.20 26.91
C LYS A 493 49.19 -13.46 26.09
N GLY A 494 49.69 -12.33 26.58
CA GLY A 494 50.85 -11.60 26.01
C GLY A 494 50.66 -11.13 24.57
N GLY A 495 49.42 -10.93 24.12
CA GLY A 495 49.07 -10.97 22.70
C GLY A 495 48.59 -9.66 22.06
N GLY A 496 48.43 -8.55 22.79
CA GLY A 496 48.17 -7.28 22.11
C GLY A 496 47.61 -6.11 22.91
N ALA A 497 47.06 -6.32 24.11
CA ALA A 497 46.65 -5.19 24.96
C ALA A 497 47.85 -4.64 25.75
N GLY A 498 48.72 -5.52 26.27
CA GLY A 498 49.91 -5.13 27.02
C GLY A 498 51.00 -4.43 26.20
N SER A 499 51.08 -4.64 24.88
CA SER A 499 52.13 -4.04 24.03
C SER A 499 51.79 -2.65 23.48
N VAL A 500 50.53 -2.22 23.61
CA VAL A 500 50.05 -0.89 23.19
C VAL A 500 49.92 0.06 24.38
N LEU A 501 49.78 -0.48 25.60
CA LEU A 501 49.49 0.26 26.83
C LEU A 501 50.65 0.29 27.85
N CYS A 502 51.66 -0.57 27.70
CA CYS A 502 52.92 -0.54 28.43
C CYS A 502 54.06 -0.27 27.45
#